data_AF-A0A0M8MJV8-F1
#
_entry.id   AF-A0A0M8MJV8-F1
#
_cell.length_a   1.000
_cell.length_b   1.000
_cell.length_c   1.000
_cell.angle_alpha   90.00
_cell.angle_beta   90.00
_cell.angle_gamma   90.00
#
_symmetry.space_group_name_H-M   'P 1'
#
loop_
_entity.id
_entity.type
_entity.pdbx_description
1 polymer ?
#
loop_
_entity_poly.entity_id
_entity_poly.type
_entity_poly.pdbx_seq_one_letter_code
_entity_poly.pdbx_strand_id
1 'polypeptide(L)' 'MATTIGFRPTPDDERILREAAQAGESTTDTLRRALRLLDHERWLDKFRADAEALKDEDLDAEPDAW' A
#
# COMPACT_ATOMS: atom_id res chain seq x y z
N MET A 1 -14.56 -2.33 -15.52
CA MET A 1 -13.99 -1.73 -16.74
C MET A 1 -12.79 -0.89 -16.34
N ALA A 2 -11.64 -1.04 -17.01
CA ALA A 2 -10.47 -0.22 -16.70
C ALA A 2 -10.62 1.15 -17.38
N THR A 3 -10.38 2.22 -16.63
CA THR A 3 -10.37 3.59 -17.14
C THR A 3 -8.94 3.96 -17.52
N THR A 4 -8.76 4.59 -18.69
CA THR A 4 -7.45 5.08 -19.12
C THR A 4 -7.06 6.33 -18.34
N ILE A 5 -5.88 6.31 -17.74
CA ILE A 5 -5.26 7.46 -17.06
C ILE A 5 -3.97 7.80 -17.80
N GLY A 6 -3.80 9.06 -18.19
CA GLY A 6 -2.56 9.54 -18.80
C GLY A 6 -1.49 9.73 -17.74
N PHE A 7 -0.33 9.09 -17.93
CA PHE A 7 0.85 9.26 -17.09
C PHE A 7 1.99 9.82 -17.93
N ARG A 8 2.59 10.93 -17.48
CA ARG A 8 3.75 11.54 -18.13
C ARG A 8 4.96 11.39 -17.20
N PRO A 9 5.74 10.31 -17.32
CA PRO A 9 6.87 10.09 -16.44
C PRO A 9 7.95 11.17 -16.66
N THR A 10 8.57 11.58 -15.57
CA THR A 10 9.86 12.27 -15.61
C THR A 10 10.99 11.27 -15.91
N PRO A 11 12.20 11.74 -16.26
CA PRO A 11 13.35 10.84 -16.45
C PRO A 11 13.65 9.97 -15.22
N ASP A 12 13.38 10.46 -14.02
CA ASP A 12 13.57 9.70 -12.79
C ASP A 12 12.48 8.63 -12.61
N ASP A 13 11.21 8.96 -12.90
CA ASP A 13 10.12 7.97 -12.90
C ASP A 13 10.42 6.84 -13.89
N GLU A 14 10.93 7.16 -15.08
CA GLU A 14 11.31 6.14 -16.06
C GLU A 14 12.45 5.26 -15.55
N ARG A 15 13.44 5.84 -14.86
CA ARG A 15 14.53 5.09 -14.24
C ARG A 15 13.97 4.12 -13.18
N ILE A 16 13.12 4.62 -12.28
CA ILE A 16 12.47 3.82 -11.25
C ILE A 16 11.64 2.69 -11.87
N LEU A 17 10.84 2.99 -12.90
CA LEU A 17 10.02 1.98 -13.58
C LEU A 17 10.86 0.89 -14.23
N ARG A 18 11.99 1.25 -14.86
CA ARG A 18 12.92 0.27 -15.46
C ARG A 18 13.58 -0.61 -14.41
N GLU A 19 14.06 -0.01 -13.32
CA GLU A 19 14.73 -0.74 -12.23
C GLU A 19 13.76 -1.63 -11.45
N ALA A 20 12.51 -1.19 -11.29
CA ALA A 20 11.48 -1.93 -10.57
C ALA A 20 10.83 -3.04 -11.40
N ALA A 21 10.89 -2.97 -12.73
CA ALA A 21 10.23 -3.95 -13.60
C ALA A 21 10.84 -5.35 -13.46
N GLN A 22 9.97 -6.36 -13.34
CA GLN A 22 10.39 -7.75 -13.35
C GLN A 22 10.37 -8.32 -14.78
N ALA A 23 11.07 -9.45 -14.98
CA ALA A 23 11.11 -10.11 -16.28
C ALA A 23 9.70 -10.47 -16.75
N GLY A 24 9.29 -9.92 -17.90
CA GLY A 24 7.97 -10.15 -18.49
C GLY A 24 6.85 -9.24 -17.96
N GLU A 25 7.11 -8.33 -17.02
CA GLU A 25 6.13 -7.32 -16.60
C GLU A 25 6.00 -6.21 -17.65
N SER A 26 4.77 -5.79 -17.93
CA SER A 26 4.54 -4.53 -18.65
C SER A 26 4.68 -3.34 -17.71
N THR A 27 4.92 -2.13 -18.25
CA THR A 27 4.93 -0.89 -17.46
C THR A 27 3.65 -0.71 -16.65
N THR A 28 2.50 -1.09 -17.21
CA THR A 28 1.20 -1.02 -16.53
C THR A 28 1.16 -1.96 -15.32
N ASP A 29 1.77 -3.15 -15.42
CA ASP A 29 1.82 -4.10 -14.31
C ASP A 29 2.74 -3.61 -13.20
N THR A 30 3.91 -3.05 -13.55
CA THR A 30 4.80 -2.37 -12.60
C THR A 30 4.08 -1.22 -11.89
N LEU A 31 3.35 -0.38 -12.62
CA LEU A 31 2.57 0.73 -12.05
C LEU A 31 1.47 0.22 -11.11
N ARG A 32 0.73 -0.83 -11.48
CA ARG A 32 -0.28 -1.44 -10.60
C ARG A 32 0.36 -1.98 -9.32
N ARG A 33 1.53 -2.62 -9.42
CA ARG A 33 2.26 -3.11 -8.25
C ARG A 33 2.73 -1.97 -7.36
N ALA A 34 3.26 -0.90 -7.93
CA ALA A 34 3.63 0.31 -7.18
C ALA A 34 2.44 0.91 -6.44
N LEU A 35 1.26 1.00 -7.07
CA LEU A 35 0.05 1.49 -6.41
C LEU A 35 -0.38 0.61 -5.22
N ARG A 36 -0.25 -0.71 -5.34
CA ARG A 36 -0.54 -1.64 -4.22
C ARG A 36 0.46 -1.50 -3.07
N LEU A 37 1.73 -1.21 -3.37
CA LEU A 37 2.73 -0.94 -2.34
C LEU A 37 2.39 0.35 -1.57
N LEU A 38 2.00 1.42 -2.26
CA LEU A 38 1.54 2.66 -1.62
C LEU A 38 0.30 2.46 -0.73
N ASP A 39 -0.63 1.61 -1.16
CA ASP A 39 -1.81 1.27 -0.36
C ASP A 39 -1.43 0.48 0.91
N HIS A 40 -0.50 -0.46 0.77
CA HIS A 40 0.01 -1.24 1.90
C HIS A 40 0.78 -0.39 2.92
N GLU A 41 1.58 0.59 2.47
CA GLU A 41 2.25 1.53 3.36
C GLU A 41 1.25 2.34 4.20
N ARG A 42 0.17 2.84 3.58
CA ARG A 42 -0.91 3.53 4.30
C ARG A 42 -1.60 2.63 5.31
N TRP A 43 -1.81 1.36 4.95
CA TRP A 43 -2.38 0.39 5.87
C TRP A 43 -1.47 0.14 7.08
N LEU A 44 -0.16 0.02 6.88
CA LEU A 44 0.80 -0.15 7.97
C LEU A 44 0.84 1.05 8.91
N ASP A 45 0.79 2.26 8.37
CA ASP A 45 0.75 3.48 9.18
C ASP A 45 -0.51 3.54 10.03
N LYS A 46 -1.67 3.23 9.44
CA LYS A 46 -2.92 3.13 10.19
C LYS A 46 -2.86 2.04 11.26
N PHE A 47 -2.37 0.85 10.90
CA PHE A 47 -2.25 -0.27 11.84
C PHE A 47 -1.40 0.09 13.05
N ARG A 48 -0.27 0.78 12.84
CA ARG A 48 0.60 1.25 13.93
C ARG A 48 -0.09 2.28 14.81
N ALA A 49 -0.83 3.22 14.22
CA ALA A 49 -1.58 4.21 14.97
C ALA A 49 -2.70 3.57 15.81
N ASP A 50 -3.42 2.61 15.22
CA ASP A 50 -4.48 1.85 15.91
C ASP A 50 -3.88 1.03 17.07
N ALA A 51 -2.74 0.36 16.86
CA ALA A 51 -2.05 -0.38 17.91
C ALA A 51 -1.58 0.51 19.07
N GLU A 52 -1.07 1.71 18.77
CA GLU A 52 -0.67 2.67 19.81
C GLU A 52 -1.88 3.22 20.59
N ALA A 53 -3.03 3.39 19.94
CA ALA A 53 -4.26 3.84 20.58
C ALA A 53 -4.88 2.78 21.50
N LEU A 54 -4.76 1.51 21.14
CA LEU A 54 -5.33 0.37 21.86
C LEU A 54 -4.36 -0.24 22.89
N LYS A 55 -3.14 0.29 23.04
CA LYS A 55 -2.10 -0.29 23.89
C LYS A 55 -2.49 -0.38 25.38
N ASP A 56 -3.36 0.53 25.83
CA ASP A 56 -3.83 0.64 27.22
C ASP A 56 -5.29 0.18 27.34
N GLU A 57 -5.83 -0.49 26.31
CA GLU A 57 -7.17 -1.06 26.33
C GLU A 57 -7.20 -2.26 27.29
N ASP A 58 -8.06 -2.17 28.31
CA ASP A 58 -8.32 -3.27 29.24
C ASP A 58 -9.37 -4.21 28.62
N LEU A 59 -8.89 -5.27 27.97
CA LEU A 59 -9.74 -6.28 27.32
C LEU A 59 -10.52 -7.14 28.33
N ASP A 60 -10.14 -7.11 29.62
CA ASP A 60 -10.81 -7.83 30.70
C ASP A 60 -11.93 -6.99 31.36
N ALA A 61 -12.13 -5.74 30.92
CA ALA A 61 -13.15 -4.83 31.47
C ALA A 61 -14.58 -5.20 31.05
N GLU A 62 -14.76 -5.93 29.95
CA GLU A 62 -16.05 -6.45 29.55
C GLU A 62 -16.28 -7.87 30.10
N PRO A 63 -17.43 -8.15 30.73
CA PRO A 63 -17.74 -9.48 31.21
C PRO A 63 -17.86 -10.44 30.04
N ASP A 64 -17.11 -11.53 30.10
CA ASP A 64 -17.07 -12.60 29.12
C ASP A 64 -18.50 -13.12 28.84
N ALA A 65 -19.03 -12.76 27.67
CA ALA A 65 -20.41 -13.08 27.27
C ALA A 65 -20.41 -14.35 26.39
N TRP A 66 -20.12 -15.50 27.00
CA TRP A 66 -20.22 -16.82 26.36
C TRP A 66 -21.24 -17.74 27.04
#